data_AF-A0A7H4MY38-F1
#
_entry.id   AF-A0A7H4MY38-F1
#
_cell.length_a   1.000
_cell.length_b   1.000
_cell.length_c   1.000
_cell.angle_alpha   90.00
_cell.angle_beta   90.00
_cell.angle_gamma   90.00
#
_symmetry.space_group_name_H-M   'P 1'
#
loop_
_entity.id
_entity.type
_entity.pdbx_description
1 polymer ?
#
loop_
_entity_poly.entity_id
_entity_poly.type
_entity_poly.pdbx_seq_one_letter_code
_entity_poly.pdbx_strand_id
1 'polypeptide(L)'
;MSMSSIPSPSPTGKLYGWVEKIGNKVPHPFLLFIYLIVALMVATAILSALNVGVQNPTDGSRVVVKNLLSVEGLHWFLPNVIKNFSGFAPLGPFWLWCWGPVLRNEWACCLR
;
A
#
# COMPACT_ATOMS: atom_id res chain seq x y z
N MET A 1 -11.55 47.11 8.63
CA MET A 1 -12.64 46.10 8.62
C MET A 1 -12.87 45.72 7.16
N SER A 2 -12.03 44.83 6.62
CA SER A 2 -12.11 44.45 5.20
C SER A 2 -13.20 43.41 5.01
N MET A 3 -14.08 43.69 4.05
CA MET A 3 -15.23 42.90 3.69
C MET A 3 -14.85 41.44 3.39
N SER A 4 -15.47 40.53 4.14
CA SER A 4 -15.63 39.13 3.78
C SER A 4 -16.31 39.05 2.41
N SER A 5 -15.59 38.54 1.41
CA SER A 5 -16.16 38.18 0.11
C SER A 5 -17.17 37.04 0.30
N ILE A 6 -18.44 37.30 -0.03
CA ILE A 6 -19.48 36.29 -0.13
C ILE A 6 -19.11 35.38 -1.32
N PRO A 7 -19.01 34.05 -1.15
CA PRO A 7 -18.73 33.16 -2.28
C PRO A 7 -19.98 33.03 -3.17
N SER A 8 -19.83 33.37 -4.44
CA SER A 8 -20.83 33.18 -5.50
C SER A 8 -21.13 31.67 -5.69
N PRO A 9 -22.42 31.24 -5.78
CA PRO A 9 -22.77 29.86 -6.07
C PRO A 9 -22.50 29.55 -7.54
N SER A 10 -21.25 29.19 -7.86
CA SER A 10 -20.91 28.63 -9.16
C SER A 10 -21.44 27.19 -9.28
N PRO A 11 -21.96 26.75 -10.44
CA PRO A 11 -22.39 25.37 -10.67
C PRO A 11 -21.26 24.35 -10.37
N THR A 12 -20.02 24.78 -10.56
CA THR A 12 -18.78 24.04 -10.30
C THR A 12 -18.51 23.84 -8.80
N GLY A 13 -19.09 24.65 -7.91
CA GLY A 13 -18.94 24.52 -6.46
C GLY A 13 -19.53 23.22 -5.89
N LYS A 14 -20.57 22.67 -6.54
CA LYS A 14 -21.13 21.36 -6.16
C LYS A 14 -20.17 20.20 -6.43
N LEU A 15 -19.40 20.26 -7.53
CA LEU A 15 -18.39 19.25 -7.86
C LEU A 15 -17.24 19.27 -6.85
N TYR A 16 -16.70 20.46 -6.54
CA TYR A 16 -15.64 20.58 -5.54
C TYR A 16 -16.10 20.15 -4.15
N GLY A 17 -17.30 20.53 -3.72
CA GLY A 17 -17.86 20.08 -2.44
C GLY A 17 -18.12 18.56 -2.37
N TRP A 18 -18.34 17.90 -3.52
CA TRP A 18 -18.44 16.44 -3.59
C TRP A 18 -17.06 15.77 -3.49
N VAL A 19 -16.07 16.28 -4.22
CA VAL A 19 -14.68 15.80 -4.15
C VAL A 19 -14.10 15.96 -2.74
N GLU A 20 -14.35 17.09 -2.09
CA GLU A 20 -13.87 17.38 -0.74
C GLU A 20 -14.48 16.41 0.30
N LYS A 21 -15.78 16.11 0.18
CA LYS A 21 -16.44 15.09 1.02
C LYS A 21 -15.91 13.69 0.79
N ILE A 22 -15.46 13.36 -0.42
CA ILE A 22 -14.89 12.05 -0.74
C ILE A 22 -13.44 11.97 -0.26
N GLY A 23 -12.64 13.01 -0.49
CA GLY A 23 -11.26 13.09 -0.03
C GLY A 23 -11.16 12.97 1.50
N ASN A 24 -12.05 13.63 2.23
CA ASN A 24 -12.05 13.59 3.70
C ASN A 24 -12.52 12.23 4.29
N LYS A 25 -13.09 11.36 3.45
CA LYS A 25 -13.48 9.99 3.84
C LYS A 25 -12.39 8.97 3.60
N VAL A 26 -11.33 9.30 2.84
CA VAL A 26 -10.23 8.36 2.59
C VAL A 26 -9.54 8.11 3.94
N PRO A 27 -9.63 6.89 4.50
CA PRO A 27 -8.97 6.57 5.75
C PRO A 27 -7.45 6.63 5.56
N HIS A 28 -6.73 6.82 6.66
CA HIS A 28 -5.27 6.89 6.66
C HIS A 28 -4.65 5.80 5.75
N PRO A 29 -3.68 6.12 4.87
CA PRO A 29 -3.20 5.20 3.82
C PRO A 29 -2.81 3.80 4.33
N PHE A 30 -2.26 3.71 5.54
CA PHE A 30 -1.97 2.43 6.19
C PHE A 30 -3.19 1.50 6.33
N LEU A 31 -4.36 2.04 6.68
CA LEU A 31 -5.59 1.27 6.83
C LEU A 31 -6.08 0.74 5.49
N LEU A 32 -5.88 1.49 4.40
CA LEU A 32 -6.22 1.01 3.06
C LEU A 32 -5.47 -0.28 2.71
N PHE A 33 -4.17 -0.34 3.03
CA PHE A 33 -3.39 -1.56 2.82
C PHE A 33 -3.86 -2.72 3.68
N ILE A 34 -4.24 -2.46 4.94
CA ILE A 34 -4.84 -3.50 5.80
C ILE A 34 -6.14 -4.02 5.19
N TYR A 35 -7.03 -3.15 4.74
CA TYR A 35 -8.27 -3.56 4.07
C TYR A 35 -8.00 -4.37 2.81
N LEU A 36 -6.99 -4.01 2.01
CA LEU A 36 -6.58 -4.76 0.82
C LEU A 36 -6.03 -6.15 1.18
N ILE A 37 -5.22 -6.26 2.23
CA ILE A 37 -4.69 -7.56 2.69
C ILE A 37 -5.84 -8.45 3.18
N VAL A 38 -6.77 -7.91 3.96
CA VAL A 38 -7.95 -8.65 4.44
C VAL A 38 -8.83 -9.08 3.26
N ALA A 39 -9.10 -8.18 2.32
CA ALA A 39 -9.85 -8.51 1.11
C ALA A 39 -9.16 -9.60 0.29
N LEU A 40 -7.83 -9.55 0.16
CA LEU A 40 -7.05 -10.57 -0.54
C LEU A 40 -7.11 -11.93 0.17
N MET A 41 -7.02 -11.97 1.51
CA MET A 41 -7.16 -13.20 2.28
C MET A 41 -8.54 -13.85 2.05
N VAL A 42 -9.61 -13.04 2.06
CA VAL A 42 -10.98 -13.53 1.79
C VAL A 42 -11.12 -14.00 0.34
N ALA A 43 -10.63 -13.22 -0.63
CA ALA A 43 -10.72 -13.56 -2.05
C ALA A 43 -9.99 -14.87 -2.36
N THR A 44 -8.78 -15.05 -1.85
CA THR A 44 -7.99 -16.28 -2.06
C THR A 44 -8.58 -17.50 -1.36
N ALA A 45 -9.23 -17.33 -0.21
CA ALA A 45 -9.98 -18.40 0.44
C ALA A 45 -11.17 -18.87 -0.41
N ILE A 46 -11.95 -17.94 -0.97
CA ILE A 46 -13.11 -18.26 -1.84
C ILE A 46 -12.66 -18.90 -3.15
N LEU A 47 -11.66 -18.32 -3.82
CA LEU A 47 -11.13 -18.82 -5.11
C LEU A 47 -10.50 -20.21 -4.96
N SER A 48 -9.82 -20.46 -3.83
CA SER A 48 -9.25 -21.78 -3.54
C SER A 48 -10.32 -22.82 -3.23
N ALA A 49 -11.41 -22.44 -2.53
CA ALA A 49 -12.55 -23.33 -2.28
C ALA A 49 -13.24 -23.79 -3.57
N LEU A 50 -13.27 -22.92 -4.59
CA LEU A 50 -13.79 -23.24 -5.93
C LEU A 50 -12.79 -24.01 -6.83
N ASN A 51 -11.61 -24.37 -6.33
CA ASN A 51 -10.54 -25.06 -7.07
C ASN A 51 -10.18 -24.39 -8.41
N VAL A 52 -10.23 -23.06 -8.44
CA VAL A 52 -9.89 -22.29 -9.64
C VAL A 52 -8.39 -22.43 -9.90
N GLY A 53 -8.04 -22.93 -11.09
CA GLY A 53 -6.67 -23.08 -11.53
C GLY A 53 -6.55 -22.70 -12.99
N VAL A 54 -5.53 -21.90 -13.31
CA VAL A 54 -5.24 -21.43 -14.66
C VAL A 54 -4.00 -22.15 -15.17
N GLN A 55 -4.01 -22.62 -16.41
CA GLN A 55 -2.79 -23.13 -17.04
C GLN A 55 -1.92 -21.96 -17.44
N ASN A 56 -0.66 -21.97 -17.00
CA ASN A 56 0.29 -20.95 -17.40
C ASN A 56 0.69 -21.20 -18.87
N PRO A 57 0.46 -20.26 -19.80
CA PRO A 57 0.77 -20.43 -21.21
C PRO A 57 2.28 -20.50 -21.50
N THR A 58 3.13 -20.08 -20.56
CA THR A 58 4.59 -20.09 -20.73
C THR A 58 5.22 -21.43 -20.37
N ASP A 59 4.71 -22.11 -19.34
CA ASP A 59 5.33 -23.33 -18.77
C ASP A 59 4.45 -24.58 -18.87
N GLY A 60 3.20 -24.46 -19.33
CA GLY A 60 2.23 -25.56 -19.41
C GLY A 60 1.79 -26.15 -18.05
N SER A 61 2.33 -25.63 -16.94
CA SER A 61 2.01 -26.07 -15.59
C SER A 61 0.70 -25.45 -15.08
N ARG A 62 -0.06 -26.22 -14.31
CA ARG A 62 -1.32 -25.78 -13.72
C ARG A 62 -1.04 -24.93 -12.47
N VAL A 63 -1.30 -23.63 -12.55
CA VAL A 63 -1.19 -22.71 -11.42
C VAL A 63 -2.51 -22.71 -10.67
N VAL A 64 -2.50 -23.31 -9.48
CA VAL A 64 -3.67 -23.38 -8.59
C VAL A 64 -3.62 -22.23 -7.59
N VAL A 65 -4.77 -21.63 -7.30
CA VAL A 65 -4.87 -20.58 -6.28
C VAL A 65 -4.55 -21.16 -4.91
N LYS A 66 -3.50 -20.62 -4.27
CA LYS A 66 -3.10 -21.00 -2.91
C LYS A 66 -3.94 -20.23 -1.89
N ASN A 67 -4.60 -20.95 -0.99
CA ASN A 67 -5.31 -20.35 0.12
C ASN A 67 -4.32 -19.80 1.15
N LEU A 68 -4.33 -18.48 1.40
CA LEU A 68 -3.46 -17.85 2.39
C LEU A 68 -3.83 -18.20 3.84
N LEU A 69 -5.06 -18.67 4.11
CA LEU A 69 -5.52 -19.05 5.44
C LEU A 69 -5.17 -20.51 5.82
N SER A 70 -4.67 -21.31 4.88
CA SER A 70 -4.18 -22.66 5.17
C SER A 70 -2.85 -22.61 5.94
N VAL A 71 -2.53 -23.67 6.69
CA VAL A 71 -1.27 -23.78 7.47
C VAL A 71 -0.05 -23.55 6.58
N GLU A 72 -0.03 -24.15 5.39
CA GLU A 72 1.04 -23.96 4.41
C GLU A 72 1.06 -22.54 3.82
N GLY A 73 -0.12 -21.95 3.59
CA GLY A 73 -0.28 -20.58 3.10
C GLY A 73 0.23 -19.55 4.10
N LEU A 74 -0.01 -19.75 5.39
CA LEU A 74 0.44 -18.88 6.46
C LEU A 74 1.96 -18.98 6.65
N HIS A 75 2.52 -20.19 6.61
CA HIS A 75 3.96 -20.41 6.67
C HIS A 75 4.70 -19.78 5.47
N TRP A 76 4.04 -19.71 4.31
CA TRP A 76 4.57 -18.96 3.17
C TRP A 76 4.36 -17.44 3.34
N PHE A 77 3.20 -17.00 3.82
CA PHE A 77 2.83 -15.57 3.90
C PHE A 77 3.73 -14.78 4.87
N LEU A 78 3.91 -15.25 6.11
CA LEU A 78 4.68 -14.54 7.15
C LEU A 78 6.10 -14.12 6.70
N PRO A 79 6.96 -15.03 6.22
CA PRO A 79 8.31 -14.65 5.79
C PRO A 79 8.30 -13.80 4.52
N ASN A 80 7.34 -14.00 3.62
CA ASN A 80 7.25 -13.22 2.39
C ASN A 80 6.76 -11.79 2.63
N VAL A 81 5.87 -11.55 3.60
CA VAL A 81 5.46 -10.18 3.99
C VAL A 81 6.67 -9.37 4.42
N ILE A 82 7.52 -9.95 5.28
CA ILE A 82 8.72 -9.29 5.78
C ILE A 82 9.69 -9.01 4.62
N LYS A 83 9.94 -10.01 3.76
CA LYS A 83 10.83 -9.86 2.59
C LYS A 83 10.32 -8.82 1.58
N ASN A 84 9.02 -8.78 1.31
CA ASN A 84 8.41 -7.81 0.41
C ASN A 84 8.46 -6.40 0.99
N PHE A 85 8.27 -6.26 2.30
CA PHE A 85 8.40 -4.97 2.98
C PHE A 85 9.86 -4.50 2.96
N SER A 86 10.83 -5.33 3.36
CA SER A 86 12.25 -4.96 3.37
C SER A 86 12.85 -4.79 1.97
N GLY A 87 12.34 -5.53 0.99
CA GLY A 87 12.78 -5.48 -0.40
C GLY A 87 12.11 -4.37 -1.23
N PHE A 88 11.27 -3.54 -0.61
CA PHE A 88 10.61 -2.46 -1.32
C PHE A 88 11.65 -1.39 -1.70
N ALA A 89 11.98 -1.35 -2.99
CA ALA A 89 13.04 -0.49 -3.55
C ALA A 89 13.02 0.98 -3.10
N PRO A 90 11.86 1.63 -2.86
CA PRO A 90 11.82 3.01 -2.36
C PRO A 90 12.27 3.22 -0.91
N LEU A 91 12.27 2.19 -0.04
CA LEU A 91 12.58 2.37 1.38
C LEU A 91 14.06 2.66 1.62
N GLY A 92 14.97 1.92 0.95
CA GLY A 92 16.41 2.10 1.11
C GLY A 92 16.89 3.52 0.79
N PRO A 93 16.56 4.07 -0.40
CA PRO A 93 16.89 5.45 -0.77
C PRO A 93 16.27 6.49 0.16
N PHE A 94 15.05 6.26 0.67
CA PHE A 94 14.42 7.16 1.64
C PHE A 94 15.22 7.23 2.95
N TRP A 95 15.63 6.07 3.50
CA TRP A 95 16.48 6.02 4.68
C TRP A 95 17.82 6.70 4.46
N LEU A 96 18.48 6.42 3.33
CA LEU A 96 19.74 7.06 2.95
C LEU A 96 19.59 8.57 2.80
N TRP A 97 18.48 9.05 2.25
CA TRP A 97 18.23 10.47 2.06
C TRP A 97 17.97 11.19 3.39
N CYS A 98 17.15 10.62 4.29
CA CYS A 98 16.88 11.20 5.60
C CYS A 98 18.10 11.17 6.53
N TRP A 99 18.85 10.06 6.56
CA TRP A 99 19.99 9.89 7.49
C TRP A 99 21.33 10.29 6.88
N GLY A 100 21.41 10.43 5.56
CA GLY A 100 22.65 10.78 4.85
C GLY A 100 23.30 12.07 5.35
N PRO A 101 22.56 13.18 5.55
CA PRO A 101 23.12 14.41 6.10
C PRO A 101 23.61 14.26 7.55
N VAL A 102 22.89 13.48 8.38
CA VAL A 102 23.23 13.25 9.79
C VAL A 102 24.55 12.49 9.90
N LEU A 103 24.68 11.38 9.16
CA LEU A 103 25.92 10.61 9.11
C LEU A 103 27.08 11.47 8.58
N ARG A 104 26.86 12.27 7.53
CA ARG A 104 27.91 13.13 6.96
C ARG A 104 28.47 14.14 7.97
N ASN A 105 27.63 14.70 8.85
CA ASN A 105 28.05 15.66 9.88
C ASN A 105 28.83 14.99 11.01
N GLU A 106 28.45 13.78 11.42
CA GLU A 106 29.17 13.04 12.48
C GLU A 106 30.55 12.56 12.01
N TRP A 107 30.67 12.03 10.78
CA TRP A 107 31.96 11.65 10.22
C TRP A 107 32.88 12.85 9.98
N ALA A 108 32.32 14.00 9.57
CA ALA A 108 33.10 15.23 9.43
C ALA A 108 33.64 15.76 10.77
N CYS A 109 32.93 15.51 11.87
CA CYS A 109 33.37 15.87 13.22
C CYS A 109 34.43 14.90 13.77
N CYS A 110 34.45 13.65 13.32
CA CYS A 110 35.46 12.65 13.70
C CYS A 110 36.76 12.76 12.86
N LEU A 111 36.71 13.42 11.70
CA LEU A 111 37.83 13.64 10.76
C LEU A 111 38.52 15.00 10.91
N ARG A 112 38.12 15.81 11.89
CA ARG A 112 38.75 17.08 12.27
C ARG A 112 39.35 16.97 13.65
#